data_AF-A0A3C2DVJ5-F1
#
_entry.id   AF-A0A3C2DVJ5-F1
#
_cell.length_a   1.000
_cell.length_b   1.000
_cell.length_c   1.000
_cell.angle_alpha   90.00
_cell.angle_beta   90.00
_cell.angle_gamma   90.00
#
_symmetry.space_group_name_H-M   'P 1'
#
loop_
_entity.id
_entity.type
_entity.pdbx_description
1 polymer ?
#
loop_
_entity_poly.entity_id
_entity_poly.type
_entity_poly.pdbx_seq_one_letter_code
_entity_poly.pdbx_strand_id
1 'polypeptide(L)'
;IQNMDFDAVCLSVGQHKCDIAMAGLTINKEREEYVTFSDPYYQASQRLITLGDDTTFDDCKDADSVVEALKANLASGDKIGVQQGTTGNYYVEGSEDWGFEGLPAECVPYKNGSLAVQDLINGNLKYVIIDAAPAASITKAINAMQ
;
A
#
# COMPACT_ATOMS: atom_id res chain seq x y z
N ILE A 1 10.33 -20.54 -9.09
CA ILE A 1 9.62 -19.33 -8.61
C ILE A 1 8.47 -19.82 -7.74
N GLN A 2 8.43 -19.43 -6.47
CA GLN A 2 7.37 -19.78 -5.52
C GLN A 2 6.62 -18.49 -5.15
N ASN A 3 5.29 -18.51 -5.24
CA ASN A 3 4.46 -17.39 -4.80
C ASN A 3 4.16 -17.53 -3.30
N MET A 4 4.18 -16.41 -2.57
CA MET A 4 3.95 -16.37 -1.12
C MET A 4 3.40 -15.01 -0.70
N ASP A 5 2.91 -14.93 0.53
CA ASP A 5 2.44 -13.68 1.13
C ASP A 5 3.62 -12.69 1.26
N PHE A 6 3.36 -11.39 1.06
CA PHE A 6 4.41 -10.36 0.94
C PHE A 6 5.30 -10.24 2.19
N ASP A 7 4.70 -10.38 3.37
CA ASP A 7 5.38 -10.35 4.67
C ASP A 7 6.32 -11.55 4.87
N ALA A 8 6.04 -12.69 4.24
CA ALA A 8 6.87 -13.89 4.30
C ALA A 8 8.13 -13.82 3.42
N VAL A 9 8.22 -12.85 2.50
CA VAL A 9 9.28 -12.79 1.48
C VAL A 9 10.67 -12.61 2.10
N CYS A 10 10.85 -11.58 2.94
CA CYS A 10 12.15 -11.30 3.57
C CYS A 10 12.55 -12.41 4.54
N LEU A 11 11.57 -12.92 5.31
CA LEU A 11 11.80 -14.02 6.26
C LEU A 11 12.24 -15.30 5.54
N SER A 12 11.69 -15.61 4.37
CA SER A 12 12.03 -16.82 3.62
C SER A 12 13.48 -16.80 3.12
N VAL A 13 13.99 -15.62 2.75
CA VAL A 13 15.41 -15.45 2.40
C VAL A 13 16.29 -15.55 3.65
N GLY A 14 15.94 -14.84 4.73
CA GLY A 14 16.71 -14.87 5.98
C GLY A 14 16.77 -16.27 6.63
N GLN A 15 15.78 -17.13 6.38
CA GLN A 15 15.76 -18.53 6.85
C GLN A 15 16.36 -19.53 5.84
N HIS A 16 16.98 -19.06 4.76
CA HIS A 16 17.54 -19.90 3.69
C HIS A 16 16.52 -20.86 3.03
N LYS A 17 15.22 -20.53 3.09
CA LYS A 17 14.17 -21.26 2.35
C LYS A 17 14.15 -20.87 0.88
N CYS A 18 14.67 -19.69 0.55
CA CYS A 18 14.82 -19.17 -0.81
C CYS A 18 16.16 -18.42 -0.91
N ASP A 19 16.76 -18.44 -2.10
CA ASP A 19 18.04 -17.75 -2.34
C ASP A 19 17.86 -16.26 -2.70
N ILE A 20 16.76 -15.91 -3.38
CA ILE A 20 16.49 -14.57 -3.89
C ILE A 20 15.02 -14.22 -3.71
N ALA A 21 14.75 -13.05 -3.14
CA ALA A 21 13.45 -12.41 -3.13
C ALA A 21 13.31 -11.43 -4.31
N MET A 22 12.21 -11.50 -5.05
CA MET A 22 11.88 -10.57 -6.13
C MET A 22 10.45 -10.06 -5.97
N ALA A 23 10.32 -8.88 -5.38
CA ALA A 23 9.07 -8.15 -5.23
C ALA A 23 9.36 -6.64 -5.15
N GLY A 24 8.31 -5.81 -5.12
CA GLY A 24 8.41 -4.38 -4.81
C GLY A 24 8.77 -4.16 -3.34
N LEU A 25 9.97 -4.57 -2.94
CA LEU A 25 10.46 -4.48 -1.58
C LEU A 25 11.11 -3.13 -1.36
N THR A 26 10.50 -2.31 -0.50
CA THR A 26 11.14 -1.10 0.00
C THR A 26 12.35 -1.46 0.87
N ILE A 27 13.50 -0.87 0.56
CA ILE A 27 14.72 -1.01 1.36
C ILE A 27 14.50 -0.28 2.69
N ASN A 28 14.73 -0.97 3.81
CA ASN A 28 14.71 -0.37 5.14
C ASN A 28 15.66 -1.12 6.09
N LYS A 29 16.01 -0.50 7.22
CA LYS A 29 16.98 -1.04 8.17
C LYS A 29 16.58 -2.38 8.74
N GLU A 30 15.30 -2.55 9.10
CA GLU A 30 14.78 -3.80 9.65
C GLU A 30 14.99 -4.97 8.68
N ARG A 31 14.70 -4.79 7.38
CA ARG A 31 14.90 -5.83 6.37
C ARG A 31 16.38 -6.09 6.10
N GLU A 32 17.21 -5.05 6.15
CA GLU A 32 18.67 -5.18 6.01
C GLU A 32 19.30 -6.05 7.11
N GLU A 33 18.65 -6.24 8.26
CA GLU A 33 19.11 -7.19 9.29
C GLU A 33 19.00 -8.64 8.84
N TYR A 34 18.07 -8.96 7.93
CA TYR A 34 17.78 -10.33 7.50
C TYR A 34 18.20 -10.63 6.06
N VAL A 35 18.31 -9.61 5.20
CA VAL A 35 18.63 -9.77 3.78
C VAL A 35 19.57 -8.68 3.27
N THR A 36 20.33 -8.97 2.21
CA THR A 36 21.08 -7.96 1.46
C THR A 36 20.28 -7.50 0.25
N PHE A 37 20.11 -6.19 0.07
CA PHE A 37 19.46 -5.63 -1.11
C PHE A 37 20.46 -5.40 -2.25
N SER A 38 19.96 -5.48 -3.49
CA SER A 38 20.68 -4.96 -4.66
C SER A 38 20.67 -3.43 -4.65
N ASP A 39 21.37 -2.83 -5.62
CA ASP A 39 21.11 -1.44 -5.98
C ASP A 39 19.61 -1.26 -6.31
N PRO A 40 18.99 -0.13 -5.90
CA PRO A 40 17.58 0.12 -6.14
C PRO A 40 17.31 0.22 -7.64
N TYR A 41 16.30 -0.51 -8.11
CA TYR A 41 15.93 -0.55 -9.53
C TYR A 41 14.63 0.19 -9.85
N TYR A 42 13.90 0.69 -8.83
CA TYR A 42 12.62 1.38 -8.99
C TYR A 42 12.36 2.35 -7.84
N GLN A 43 11.81 3.53 -8.14
CA GLN A 43 11.33 4.48 -7.14
C GLN A 43 9.81 4.36 -7.03
N ALA A 44 9.33 3.79 -5.92
CA ALA A 44 7.91 3.66 -5.65
C ALA A 44 7.34 4.91 -4.97
N SER A 45 6.11 5.27 -5.35
CA SER A 45 5.27 6.22 -4.60
C SER A 45 4.00 5.51 -4.16
N GLN A 46 3.38 5.97 -3.08
CA GLN A 46 2.04 5.51 -2.70
C GLN A 46 0.99 6.12 -3.66
N ARG A 47 -0.11 5.40 -3.85
CA ARG A 47 -1.30 5.88 -4.57
C ARG A 47 -2.53 5.66 -3.70
N LEU A 48 -3.39 6.67 -3.70
CA LEU A 48 -4.75 6.58 -3.21
C LEU A 48 -5.65 6.06 -4.33
N ILE A 49 -6.50 5.08 -4.01
CA ILE A 49 -7.52 4.54 -4.89
C ILE A 49 -8.89 4.87 -4.27
N THR A 50 -9.75 5.47 -5.09
CA THR A 50 -11.11 5.86 -4.75
C THR A 50 -12.11 5.17 -5.67
N LEU A 51 -13.40 5.29 -5.38
CA LEU A 51 -14.45 4.93 -6.33
C LEU A 51 -14.50 5.94 -7.48
N GLY A 52 -14.96 5.51 -8.66
CA GLY A 52 -14.95 6.34 -9.87
C GLY A 52 -15.90 7.53 -9.84
N ASP A 53 -16.85 7.55 -8.91
CA ASP A 53 -17.80 8.64 -8.65
C ASP A 53 -17.35 9.58 -7.52
N ASP A 54 -16.21 9.31 -6.89
CA ASP A 54 -15.63 10.16 -5.86
C ASP A 54 -14.81 11.29 -6.49
N THR A 55 -15.35 12.51 -6.45
CA THR A 55 -14.74 13.73 -6.99
C THR A 55 -13.92 14.50 -5.95
N THR A 56 -13.73 13.96 -4.73
CA THR A 56 -13.06 14.66 -3.61
C THR A 56 -11.68 15.19 -3.97
N PHE A 57 -10.97 14.49 -4.86
CA PHE A 57 -9.57 14.77 -5.18
C PHE A 57 -9.37 15.44 -6.55
N ASP A 58 -10.44 15.74 -7.30
CA ASP A 58 -10.36 16.24 -8.68
C ASP A 58 -9.62 17.58 -8.80
N ASP A 59 -9.73 18.42 -7.77
CA ASP A 59 -9.08 19.74 -7.70
C ASP A 59 -7.66 19.70 -7.11
N CYS A 60 -7.19 18.55 -6.65
CA CYS A 60 -5.85 18.40 -6.08
C CYS A 60 -4.79 18.44 -7.19
N LYS A 61 -3.78 19.31 -7.03
CA LYS A 61 -2.75 19.56 -8.07
C LYS A 61 -1.37 19.03 -7.71
N ASP A 62 -1.18 18.68 -6.44
CA ASP A 62 0.08 18.26 -5.87
C ASP A 62 -0.17 17.24 -4.75
N ALA A 63 0.91 16.64 -4.25
CA ALA A 63 0.81 15.63 -3.20
C ALA A 63 0.25 16.20 -1.89
N ASP A 64 0.61 17.44 -1.55
CA ASP A 64 0.20 18.07 -0.30
C ASP A 64 -1.31 18.32 -0.29
N SER A 65 -1.88 18.82 -1.39
CA SER A 65 -3.34 18.99 -1.53
C SER A 65 -4.10 17.66 -1.43
N VAL A 66 -3.55 16.57 -1.97
CA VAL A 66 -4.13 15.23 -1.79
C VAL A 66 -4.10 14.81 -0.32
N VAL A 67 -3.00 15.02 0.39
CA VAL A 67 -2.87 14.67 1.82
C VAL A 67 -3.83 15.48 2.68
N GLU A 68 -3.94 16.78 2.43
CA GLU A 68 -4.87 17.66 3.15
C GLU A 68 -6.33 17.26 2.88
N ALA A 69 -6.69 17.02 1.61
CA ALA A 69 -8.03 16.54 1.24
C ALA A 69 -8.33 15.17 1.87
N LEU A 70 -7.35 14.26 1.88
CA LEU A 70 -7.48 12.95 2.50
C LEU A 70 -7.76 13.09 4.00
N LYS A 71 -6.92 13.82 4.73
CA LYS A 71 -7.08 14.03 6.18
C LYS A 71 -8.39 14.74 6.51
N ALA A 72 -8.79 15.75 5.74
CA ALA A 72 -10.03 16.49 5.93
C ALA A 72 -11.29 15.62 5.72
N ASN A 73 -11.19 14.59 4.89
CA ASN A 73 -12.28 13.69 4.57
C ASN A 73 -12.22 12.37 5.35
N LEU A 74 -11.30 12.20 6.29
CA LEU A 74 -11.22 11.00 7.13
C LEU A 74 -11.74 11.28 8.54
N ALA A 75 -12.52 10.32 9.05
CA ALA A 75 -12.93 10.24 10.44
C ALA A 75 -12.49 8.90 11.04
N SER A 76 -12.41 8.82 12.37
CA SER A 76 -11.92 7.63 13.07
C SER A 76 -12.71 6.33 12.81
N GLY A 77 -13.94 6.42 12.31
CA GLY A 77 -14.75 5.27 11.90
C GLY A 77 -14.58 4.86 10.43
N ASP A 78 -13.87 5.66 9.64
CA ASP A 78 -13.57 5.32 8.25
C ASP A 78 -12.50 4.23 8.18
N LYS A 79 -12.57 3.42 7.13
CA LYS A 79 -11.64 2.30 6.92
C LYS A 79 -10.81 2.53 5.67
N ILE A 80 -9.50 2.30 5.78
CA ILE A 80 -8.56 2.37 4.66
C ILE A 80 -7.93 1.01 4.46
N GLY A 81 -8.09 0.46 3.25
CA GLY A 81 -7.44 -0.79 2.87
C GLY A 81 -6.00 -0.60 2.45
N VAL A 82 -5.13 -1.51 2.84
CA VAL A 82 -3.72 -1.51 2.47
C VAL A 82 -3.24 -2.92 2.17
N GLN A 83 -2.10 -3.06 1.49
CA GLN A 83 -1.41 -4.34 1.43
C GLN A 83 -0.52 -4.51 2.67
N GLN A 84 -0.70 -5.61 3.39
CA GLN A 84 0.02 -5.89 4.63
C GLN A 84 1.54 -5.88 4.43
N GLY A 85 2.26 -5.23 5.36
CA GLY A 85 3.73 -5.16 5.35
C GLY A 85 4.34 -4.22 4.30
N THR A 86 3.52 -3.43 3.60
CA THR A 86 4.01 -2.42 2.64
C THR A 86 4.14 -1.03 3.28
N THR A 87 4.81 -0.11 2.59
CA THR A 87 4.89 1.30 3.01
C THR A 87 3.52 1.97 3.09
N GLY A 88 2.54 1.52 2.29
CA GLY A 88 1.16 1.99 2.40
C GLY A 88 0.53 1.63 3.76
N ASN A 89 0.80 0.42 4.27
CA ASN A 89 0.35 0.01 5.61
C ASN A 89 0.95 0.91 6.69
N TYR A 90 2.27 1.08 6.69
CA TYR A 90 2.96 1.92 7.67
C TYR A 90 2.54 3.39 7.60
N TYR A 91 2.17 3.88 6.40
CA TYR A 91 1.69 5.24 6.22
C TYR A 91 0.33 5.48 6.90
N VAL A 92 -0.57 4.49 6.82
CA VAL A 92 -1.90 4.58 7.45
C VAL A 92 -1.81 4.35 8.96
N GLU A 93 -1.11 3.32 9.42
CA GLU A 93 -0.97 3.00 10.85
C GLU A 93 -0.09 4.01 11.59
N GLY A 94 0.84 4.65 10.89
CA GLY A 94 1.92 5.43 11.48
C GLY A 94 3.15 4.58 11.77
N SER A 95 4.31 5.21 11.70
CA SER A 95 5.60 4.58 12.01
C SER A 95 6.64 5.64 12.29
N GLU A 96 7.25 5.60 13.48
CA GLU A 96 8.34 6.50 13.85
C GLU A 96 9.57 6.30 12.95
N ASP A 97 9.88 5.05 12.58
CA ASP A 97 11.02 4.71 11.71
C ASP A 97 10.91 5.34 10.32
N TRP A 98 9.68 5.51 9.84
CA TRP A 98 9.39 6.15 8.55
C TRP A 98 9.01 7.63 8.68
N GLY A 99 8.84 8.15 9.90
CA GLY A 99 8.34 9.51 10.15
C GLY A 99 6.88 9.70 9.76
N PHE A 100 6.07 8.65 9.79
CA PHE A 100 4.64 8.69 9.48
C PHE A 100 3.83 8.86 10.77
N GLU A 101 3.04 9.92 10.86
CA GLU A 101 2.16 10.18 12.01
C GLU A 101 0.95 9.22 12.07
N GLY A 102 0.64 8.55 10.95
CA GLY A 102 -0.59 7.79 10.77
C GLY A 102 -1.75 8.67 10.31
N LEU A 103 -2.80 8.01 9.80
CA LEU A 103 -4.03 8.66 9.35
C LEU A 103 -5.14 8.45 10.38
N PRO A 104 -6.10 9.38 10.51
CA PRO A 104 -7.21 9.26 11.46
C PRO A 104 -8.29 8.30 10.94
N ALA A 105 -7.94 7.04 10.67
CA ALA A 105 -8.82 6.01 10.13
C ALA A 105 -8.40 4.61 10.63
N GLU A 106 -9.31 3.64 10.56
CA GLU A 106 -9.01 2.24 10.80
C GLU A 106 -8.22 1.67 9.61
N CYS A 107 -6.98 1.22 9.87
CA CYS A 107 -6.19 0.51 8.87
C CYS A 107 -6.68 -0.94 8.73
N VAL A 108 -7.02 -1.35 7.51
CA VAL A 108 -7.45 -2.72 7.21
C VAL A 108 -6.42 -3.40 6.31
N PRO A 109 -5.55 -4.27 6.86
CA PRO A 109 -4.52 -4.94 6.08
C PRO A 109 -5.08 -6.14 5.29
N TYR A 110 -4.69 -6.24 4.02
CA TYR A 110 -5.01 -7.37 3.14
C TYR A 110 -3.74 -8.09 2.68
N LYS A 111 -3.87 -9.38 2.39
CA LYS A 111 -2.79 -10.20 1.84
C LYS A 111 -2.28 -9.72 0.48
N ASN A 112 -3.13 -9.05 -0.30
CA ASN A 112 -2.77 -8.45 -1.58
C ASN A 112 -3.67 -7.24 -1.88
N GLY A 113 -3.18 -6.33 -2.73
CA GLY A 113 -3.92 -5.13 -3.10
C GLY A 113 -5.25 -5.39 -3.84
N SER A 114 -5.39 -6.51 -4.57
CA SER A 114 -6.64 -6.83 -5.28
C SER A 114 -7.80 -7.06 -4.33
N LEU A 115 -7.57 -7.73 -3.20
CA LEU A 115 -8.57 -7.93 -2.16
C LEU A 115 -8.99 -6.59 -1.53
N ALA A 116 -8.04 -5.68 -1.29
CA ALA A 116 -8.34 -4.34 -0.78
C ALA A 116 -9.24 -3.56 -1.76
N VAL A 117 -8.92 -3.56 -3.05
CA VAL A 117 -9.74 -2.86 -4.06
C VAL A 117 -11.11 -3.51 -4.25
N GLN A 118 -11.22 -4.84 -4.14
CA GLN A 118 -12.52 -5.51 -4.13
C GLN A 118 -13.38 -5.06 -2.94
N ASP A 119 -12.78 -4.91 -1.76
CA ASP A 119 -13.53 -4.51 -0.56
C ASP A 119 -13.94 -3.04 -0.58
N LEU A 120 -13.14 -2.19 -1.24
CA LEU A 120 -13.52 -0.82 -1.59
C LEU A 120 -14.76 -0.80 -2.50
N ILE A 121 -14.79 -1.63 -3.54
CA ILE A 121 -15.95 -1.72 -4.46
C ILE A 121 -17.20 -2.24 -3.75
N ASN A 122 -17.03 -3.11 -2.75
CA ASN A 122 -18.13 -3.59 -1.93
C ASN A 122 -18.66 -2.53 -0.93
N GLY A 123 -17.99 -1.37 -0.82
CA GLY A 123 -18.37 -0.28 0.08
C GLY A 123 -17.95 -0.50 1.54
N ASN A 124 -17.08 -1.48 1.81
CA ASN A 124 -16.59 -1.76 3.16
C ASN A 124 -15.39 -0.88 3.54
N LEU A 125 -14.73 -0.30 2.55
CA LEU A 125 -13.63 0.64 2.73
C LEU A 125 -14.00 1.99 2.12
N LYS A 126 -13.43 3.06 2.68
CA LYS A 126 -13.54 4.40 2.12
C LYS A 126 -12.50 4.61 1.02
N TYR A 127 -11.26 4.22 1.30
CA TYR A 127 -10.15 4.36 0.36
C TYR A 127 -9.22 3.14 0.43
N VAL A 128 -8.34 3.00 -0.57
CA VAL A 128 -7.22 2.05 -0.55
C VAL A 128 -5.92 2.79 -0.82
N ILE A 129 -4.87 2.49 -0.04
CA ILE A 129 -3.52 3.05 -0.23
C ILE A 129 -2.52 1.92 -0.44
N ILE A 130 -1.94 1.87 -1.65
CA ILE A 130 -0.91 0.88 -2.03
C ILE A 130 0.12 1.50 -2.99
N ASP A 131 1.20 0.77 -3.28
CA ASP A 131 2.25 1.22 -4.21
C ASP A 131 1.72 1.52 -5.62
N ALA A 132 2.35 2.48 -6.31
CA ALA A 132 1.86 2.97 -7.60
C ALA A 132 1.75 1.92 -8.70
N ALA A 133 2.72 0.99 -8.79
CA ALA A 133 2.71 -0.05 -9.81
C ALA A 133 1.53 -1.04 -9.62
N PRO A 134 1.33 -1.67 -8.44
CA PRO A 134 0.15 -2.50 -8.22
C PRO A 134 -1.16 -1.71 -8.29
N ALA A 135 -1.23 -0.47 -7.79
CA ALA A 135 -2.42 0.37 -7.92
C ALA A 135 -2.88 0.52 -9.38
N ALA A 136 -1.97 0.92 -10.26
CA ALA A 136 -2.27 1.10 -11.68
C ALA A 136 -2.67 -0.22 -12.36
N SER A 137 -2.00 -1.32 -12.01
CA SER A 137 -2.32 -2.64 -12.58
C SER A 137 -3.69 -3.15 -12.13
N ILE A 138 -4.02 -3.04 -10.84
CA ILE A 138 -5.26 -3.54 -10.24
C ILE A 138 -6.45 -2.74 -10.75
N THR A 139 -6.38 -1.41 -10.66
CA THR A 139 -7.46 -0.52 -11.12
C THR A 139 -7.75 -0.71 -12.62
N LYS A 140 -6.71 -0.79 -13.46
CA LYS A 140 -6.88 -1.07 -14.89
C LYS A 140 -7.56 -2.42 -15.15
N ALA A 141 -7.15 -3.47 -14.44
CA ALA A 141 -7.73 -4.80 -14.63
C ALA A 141 -9.20 -4.85 -14.20
N ILE A 142 -9.53 -4.26 -13.05
CA ILE A 142 -10.89 -4.25 -12.52
C ILE A 142 -11.82 -3.40 -13.40
N ASN A 143 -11.39 -2.21 -13.82
CA ASN A 143 -12.20 -1.34 -14.68
C ASN A 143 -12.46 -1.94 -16.07
N ALA A 144 -11.60 -2.87 -16.53
CA ALA A 144 -11.82 -3.58 -17.80
C ALA A 144 -12.82 -4.75 -17.68
N MET A 145 -13.18 -5.16 -16.45
CA MET A 145 -14.14 -6.24 -16.19
C MET A 145 -15.57 -5.75 -15.92
N GLN A 146 -15.75 -4.44 -15.74
CA GLN A 146 -17.05 -3.77 -15.59
C GLN A 146 -17.61 -3.38 -16.95
#